data_AF-A0A359E7M7-F1
#
_entry.id   AF-A0A359E7M7-F1
#
_cell.length_a   1.000
_cell.length_b   1.000
_cell.length_c   1.000
_cell.angle_alpha   90.00
_cell.angle_beta   90.00
_cell.angle_gamma   90.00
#
_symmetry.space_group_name_H-M   'P 1'
#
loop_
_entity.id
_entity.type
_entity.pdbx_description
1 polymer ?
#
loop_
_entity_poly.entity_id
_entity_poly.type
_entity_poly.pdbx_seq_one_letter_code
_entity_poly.pdbx_strand_id
1 'polypeptide(L)' 'MPKQKIVVISGAGISAESGLATFRDSGGLWEGYDINEVASIQGWQ' A
#
# COMPACT_ATOMS: atom_id res chain seq x y z
N MET A 1 11.45 -22.77 -28.36
CA MET A 1 11.85 -21.43 -27.87
C MET A 1 11.66 -21.40 -26.37
N PRO A 2 12.61 -20.90 -25.56
CA PRO A 2 12.38 -20.75 -24.13
C PRO A 2 11.23 -19.76 -23.89
N LYS A 3 10.28 -20.09 -23.01
CA LYS A 3 9.18 -19.19 -22.66
C LYS A 3 9.73 -17.93 -21.99
N GLN A 4 9.16 -16.77 -22.31
CA GLN A 4 9.52 -15.51 -21.67
C GLN A 4 9.12 -15.54 -20.19
N LYS A 5 10.03 -15.06 -19.32
CA LYS A 5 9.77 -14.90 -17.89
C LYS A 5 9.27 -13.47 -17.66
N ILE A 6 8.01 -13.33 -17.28
CA ILE A 6 7.38 -12.04 -16.98
C ILE A 6 7.19 -11.92 -15.47
N VAL A 7 7.51 -10.74 -14.93
CA VAL A 7 7.32 -10.40 -13.52
C VAL A 7 6.53 -9.10 -13.45
N VAL A 8 5.62 -9.01 -12.48
CA VAL A 8 4.82 -7.82 -12.20
C VAL A 8 4.99 -7.47 -10.73
N ILE A 9 5.14 -6.17 -10.45
CA ILE A 9 5.14 -5.62 -9.10
C ILE A 9 3.87 -4.76 -8.98
N SER A 10 3.13 -4.95 -7.90
CA SER A 10 1.93 -4.17 -7.60
C SER A 10 2.12 -3.40 -6.29
N GLY A 11 1.32 -2.34 -6.12
CA GLY A 11 1.19 -1.58 -4.89
C GLY A 11 -0.27 -1.47 -4.47
N ALA A 12 -0.56 -0.73 -3.40
CA ALA A 12 -1.90 -0.62 -2.82
C ALA A 12 -2.99 -0.18 -3.82
N GLY A 13 -2.62 0.57 -4.87
CA GLY A 13 -3.55 1.00 -5.92
C GLY A 13 -4.28 -0.14 -6.63
N ILE A 14 -3.68 -1.33 -6.75
CA ILE A 14 -4.37 -2.48 -7.37
C ILE A 14 -5.61 -2.91 -6.58
N SER A 15 -5.67 -2.58 -5.28
CA SER A 15 -6.74 -2.97 -4.38
C SER A 15 -7.79 -1.87 -4.17
N ALA A 16 -7.59 -0.67 -4.73
CA ALA A 16 -8.50 0.47 -4.54
C ALA A 16 -9.93 0.13 -4.99
N GLU A 17 -10.06 -0.51 -6.15
CA GLU A 17 -11.35 -0.94 -6.71
C GLU A 17 -12.02 -2.07 -5.92
N SER A 18 -11.26 -2.75 -5.06
CA SER A 18 -11.78 -3.76 -4.13
C SER A 18 -12.27 -3.15 -2.80
N GLY A 19 -12.28 -1.82 -2.69
CA GLY A 19 -12.74 -1.09 -1.50
C GLY A 19 -11.69 -0.90 -0.43
N LEU A 20 -10.41 -1.21 -0.69
CA LEU A 20 -9.32 -0.93 0.23
C LEU A 20 -8.73 0.46 -0.06
N ALA A 21 -8.73 1.34 0.94
CA ALA A 21 -8.10 2.65 0.83
C ALA A 21 -6.60 2.50 0.54
N THR A 22 -6.07 3.35 -0.34
CA THR A 22 -4.63 3.39 -0.60
C THR A 22 -3.94 4.25 0.47
N PHE A 23 -2.60 4.25 0.48
CA PHE A 23 -1.85 4.98 1.48
C PHE A 23 -1.84 6.50 1.27
N ARG A 24 -1.68 6.96 0.02
CA ARG A 24 -1.34 8.37 -0.30
C ARG A 24 -2.28 9.06 -1.28
N ASP A 25 -3.33 8.40 -1.74
CA ASP A 25 -4.35 9.06 -2.57
C ASP A 25 -5.22 9.98 -1.71
N SER A 26 -6.08 10.79 -2.33
CA SER A 26 -6.98 11.69 -1.60
C SER A 26 -7.94 10.90 -0.70
N GLY A 27 -8.00 11.23 0.59
CA GLY A 27 -8.69 10.43 1.60
C GLY A 27 -7.96 9.12 1.97
N GLY A 28 -6.69 9.00 1.58
CA GLY A 28 -5.84 7.84 1.86
C GLY A 28 -5.45 7.73 3.33
N LEU A 29 -4.97 6.55 3.71
CA LEU A 29 -4.71 6.23 5.12
C LEU A 29 -3.74 7.20 5.80
N TRP A 30 -2.78 7.76 5.07
CA TRP A 30 -1.77 8.65 5.66
C TRP A 30 -2.23 10.11 5.81
N GLU A 31 -3.38 10.47 5.24
CA GLU A 31 -4.06 11.73 5.58
C GLU A 31 -4.78 11.62 6.93
N GLY A 32 -5.21 10.41 7.32
CA GLY A 32 -5.99 10.16 8.54
C GLY A 32 -5.20 9.66 9.75
N TYR A 33 -3.98 9.16 9.55
CA TYR A 33 -3.13 8.58 10.60
C TYR A 33 -1.67 9.01 10.44
N ASP A 34 -0.99 9.35 11.56
CA ASP A 34 0.46 9.49 11.55
C ASP A 34 1.11 8.12 11.33
N ILE A 35 1.89 8.02 10.25
CA ILE A 35 2.57 6.80 9.83
C ILE A 35 3.49 6.27 10.93
N ASN A 36 4.14 7.16 11.69
CA ASN A 36 5.06 6.74 12.75
C ASN A 36 4.33 6.15 13.94
N GLU A 37 3.09 6.55 14.19
CA GLU A 37 2.27 5.97 15.26
C GLU A 37 1.74 4.59 14.86
N VAL A 38 1.34 4.40 13.59
CA VAL A 38 0.67 3.17 13.16
C VAL A 38 1.57 2.14 12.48
N ALA A 39 2.75 2.54 11.99
CA ALA A 39 3.62 1.72 11.16
C ALA A 39 5.11 1.86 11.50
N SER A 40 5.43 2.13 12.76
CA SER A 40 6.81 2.05 13.28
C SER A 40 6.91 1.09 14.47
N ILE A 41 8.14 0.67 14.79
CA ILE A 41 8.39 -0.14 15.99
C ILE A 41 8.07 0.65 17.27
N GLN A 42 8.35 1.95 17.29
CA GLN A 42 8.04 2.82 18.42
C GLN A 42 6.53 3.01 18.60
N GLY A 43 5.77 3.07 17.51
CA GLY A 43 4.30 3.21 17.56
C GLY A 43 3.57 1.95 18.05
N TRP A 44 4.22 0.79 18.02
CA TRP A 44 3.66 -0.48 18.53
C TRP A 44 3.89 -0.72 20.03
N GLN A 45 4.96 -0.17 20.59
CA GLN A 45 5.36 -0.36 21.99
C GLN A 45 4.50 0.43 22.96
#